data_AF-A0A9P5T033-F1
#
_entry.id   AF-A0A9P5T033-F1
#
_cell.length_a   1.000
_cell.length_b   1.000
_cell.length_c   1.000
_cell.angle_alpha   90.00
_cell.angle_beta   90.00
_cell.angle_gamma   90.00
#
_symmetry.space_group_name_H-M   'P 1'
#
loop_
_entity.id
_entity.type
_entity.pdbx_description
1 polymer ?
#
loop_
_entity_poly.entity_id
_entity_poly.type
_entity_poly.pdbx_seq_one_letter_code
_entity_poly.pdbx_strand_id
1 'polypeptide(L)'
;MYAEQGGQEYDTGSITVDGKAEFVVENVQVYGGYVLHTGYLKYGVLQVDDELRRWPIRNNHTGTHLLNYALREILSNGVDQKGSLVAPEKLRFDFTSKTGMTPQQIHEADSIVTDFIKRGLAVYSQEVTLTTAKQITGLCAVFGEVYPDPVRVVSIGFDVNDILKDVLGKELDEIVISAYKKSVFKERFAGIKKAFDDADKARKAKQVKDVVDQCKQFFERNPEAKVFVALLDVGSNARAIAAVTTHVKTQLKDKAAYVFSVDESSNKVSHACVVGQTLLD
;
A
#
# COMPACT_ATOMS: atom_id res chain seq x y z
N MET A 1 6.11 -32.24 12.04
CA MET A 1 7.56 -32.43 12.14
C MET A 1 8.04 -31.61 13.32
N TYR A 2 9.00 -32.11 14.10
CA TYR A 2 9.56 -31.41 15.24
C TYR A 2 10.30 -30.16 14.77
N ALA A 3 9.96 -29.02 15.37
CA ALA A 3 10.64 -27.76 15.12
C ALA A 3 11.82 -27.61 16.09
N GLU A 4 12.93 -27.05 15.62
CA GLU A 4 14.12 -26.84 16.45
C GLU A 4 13.79 -26.09 17.74
N GLN A 5 13.90 -26.77 18.88
CA GLN A 5 13.60 -26.24 20.20
C GLN A 5 14.32 -27.02 21.29
N GLY A 6 14.53 -26.39 22.46
CA GLY A 6 15.06 -27.09 23.64
C GLY A 6 16.43 -27.72 23.47
N GLY A 7 17.24 -27.24 22.50
CA GLY A 7 18.53 -27.82 22.14
C GLY A 7 18.45 -29.05 21.22
N GLN A 8 17.25 -29.44 20.79
CA GLN A 8 17.05 -30.49 19.79
C GLN A 8 16.94 -29.86 18.39
N GLU A 9 17.65 -30.43 17.43
CA GLU A 9 17.61 -30.03 16.01
C GLU A 9 16.25 -30.35 15.37
N TYR A 10 15.95 -29.62 14.29
CA TYR A 10 14.72 -29.77 13.52
C TYR A 10 14.64 -31.10 12.75
N ASP A 11 13.42 -31.58 12.55
CA ASP A 11 13.15 -32.70 11.65
C ASP A 11 13.33 -32.30 10.17
N THR A 12 13.69 -33.27 9.33
CA THR A 12 13.68 -33.18 7.85
C THR A 12 12.83 -34.31 7.27
N GLY A 13 12.39 -34.18 6.02
CA GLY A 13 11.53 -35.20 5.39
C GLY A 13 10.69 -34.63 4.24
N SER A 14 9.52 -35.22 3.98
CA SER A 14 8.60 -34.70 2.96
C SER A 14 7.14 -34.75 3.39
N ILE A 15 6.38 -33.77 2.91
CA ILE A 15 4.92 -33.69 3.01
C ILE A 15 4.35 -34.11 1.66
N THR A 16 3.70 -35.25 1.62
CA THR A 16 3.12 -35.83 0.40
C THR A 16 1.60 -35.64 0.37
N VAL A 17 1.06 -35.26 -0.78
CA VAL A 17 -0.39 -35.17 -1.03
C VAL A 17 -0.77 -36.28 -2.00
N ASP A 18 -1.17 -37.45 -1.51
CA ASP A 18 -1.70 -38.61 -2.27
C ASP A 18 -1.07 -38.82 -3.67
N GLY A 19 0.26 -38.74 -3.77
CA GLY A 19 1.00 -38.89 -5.03
C GLY A 19 0.85 -37.74 -6.04
N LYS A 20 0.07 -36.69 -5.75
CA LYS A 20 -0.15 -35.51 -6.59
C LYS A 20 0.92 -34.44 -6.41
N ALA A 21 1.46 -34.31 -5.20
CA ALA A 21 2.53 -33.37 -4.90
C ALA A 21 3.43 -33.89 -3.77
N GLU A 22 4.70 -33.51 -3.81
CA GLU A 22 5.66 -33.77 -2.74
C GLU A 22 6.40 -32.46 -2.42
N PHE A 23 6.21 -31.96 -1.20
CA PHE A 23 6.98 -30.85 -0.65
C PHE A 23 8.08 -31.39 0.26
N VAL A 24 9.34 -31.25 -0.15
CA VAL A 24 10.50 -31.64 0.64
C VAL A 24 10.74 -30.57 1.69
N VAL A 25 10.84 -30.97 2.95
CA VAL A 25 11.08 -30.12 4.10
C VAL A 25 12.54 -30.23 4.51
N GLU A 26 13.26 -29.12 4.45
CA GLU A 26 14.67 -29.02 4.79
C GLU A 26 14.91 -28.34 6.14
N ASN A 27 13.91 -27.62 6.67
CA ASN A 27 14.01 -26.95 7.96
C ASN A 27 12.63 -26.78 8.60
N VAL A 28 12.55 -26.92 9.92
CA VAL A 28 11.32 -26.72 10.69
C VAL A 28 11.58 -25.81 11.89
N GLN A 29 10.90 -24.67 11.95
CA GLN A 29 11.07 -23.65 12.99
C GLN A 29 9.76 -23.32 13.68
N VAL A 30 9.81 -22.68 14.84
CA VAL A 30 8.63 -22.01 15.42
C VAL A 30 8.73 -20.51 15.25
N TYR A 31 7.68 -19.94 14.68
CA TYR A 31 7.54 -18.51 14.49
C TYR A 31 6.15 -18.07 14.93
N GLY A 32 6.06 -17.18 15.92
CA GLY A 32 4.78 -16.67 16.43
C GLY A 32 3.82 -17.75 16.95
N GLY A 33 4.35 -18.87 17.48
CA GLY A 33 3.54 -20.00 17.96
C GLY A 33 3.12 -21.00 16.87
N TYR A 34 3.50 -20.78 15.61
CA TYR A 34 3.24 -21.70 14.51
C TYR A 34 4.49 -22.51 14.13
N VAL A 35 4.30 -23.76 13.67
CA VAL A 35 5.36 -24.60 13.11
C VAL A 35 5.53 -24.30 11.63
N LEU A 36 6.63 -23.65 11.28
CA LEU A 36 6.99 -23.27 9.92
C LEU A 36 7.84 -24.37 9.29
N HIS A 37 7.41 -24.88 8.14
CA HIS A 37 8.16 -25.86 7.34
C HIS A 37 8.74 -25.13 6.12
N THR A 38 10.07 -25.17 5.97
CA THR A 38 10.79 -24.54 4.86
C THR A 38 11.42 -25.63 3.99
N GLY A 39 11.36 -25.45 2.67
CA GLY A 39 11.91 -26.37 1.70
C GLY A 39 11.36 -26.09 0.31
N TYR A 40 11.28 -27.12 -0.54
CA TYR A 40 10.92 -26.96 -1.96
C TYR A 40 9.93 -28.02 -2.44
N LEU A 41 9.18 -27.70 -3.49
CA LEU A 41 8.26 -28.63 -4.13
C LEU A 41 9.04 -29.50 -5.12
N LYS A 42 9.14 -30.81 -4.85
CA LYS A 42 9.88 -31.76 -5.70
C LYS A 42 9.10 -32.12 -6.96
N TYR A 43 7.80 -32.27 -6.86
CA TYR A 43 6.88 -32.35 -7.99
C TYR A 43 5.45 -32.00 -7.56
N GLY A 44 4.58 -31.77 -8.54
CA GLY A 44 3.20 -31.36 -8.34
C GLY A 44 3.02 -29.85 -8.30
N VAL A 45 1.82 -29.40 -7.96
CA VAL A 45 1.49 -27.98 -7.77
C VAL A 45 0.65 -27.87 -6.51
N LEU A 46 1.05 -26.99 -5.60
CA LEU A 46 0.20 -26.57 -4.49
C LEU A 46 -0.64 -25.39 -4.95
N GLN A 47 -1.95 -25.58 -5.05
CA GLN A 47 -2.90 -24.51 -5.31
C GLN A 47 -3.75 -24.27 -4.07
N VAL A 48 -3.86 -23.01 -3.69
CA VAL A 48 -4.79 -22.57 -2.65
C VAL A 48 -6.05 -22.09 -3.35
N ASP A 49 -7.07 -22.95 -3.42
CA ASP A 49 -8.42 -22.57 -3.85
C ASP A 49 -9.27 -22.22 -2.63
N ASP A 50 -9.11 -20.98 -2.18
CA ASP A 50 -9.77 -20.45 -0.99
C ASP A 50 -10.85 -19.41 -1.35
N GLU A 51 -11.16 -19.26 -2.64
CA GLU A 51 -12.01 -18.15 -3.11
C GLU A 51 -13.45 -18.31 -2.60
N LEU A 52 -13.98 -19.54 -2.55
CA LEU A 52 -15.30 -19.84 -1.99
C LEU A 52 -15.43 -19.41 -0.51
N ARG A 53 -14.34 -19.51 0.26
CA ARG A 53 -14.31 -19.07 1.66
C ARG A 53 -14.01 -17.57 1.77
N ARG A 54 -13.11 -17.05 0.95
CA ARG A 54 -12.68 -15.63 0.97
C ARG A 54 -13.76 -14.68 0.50
N TRP A 55 -14.55 -15.06 -0.50
CA TRP A 55 -15.61 -14.24 -1.06
C TRP A 55 -16.61 -13.75 0.01
N PRO A 56 -17.27 -14.62 0.79
CA PRO A 56 -18.20 -14.18 1.84
C PRO A 56 -17.49 -13.40 2.96
N ILE A 57 -16.24 -13.75 3.31
CA ILE A 57 -15.45 -12.98 4.30
C ILE A 57 -15.22 -11.54 3.83
N ARG A 58 -14.86 -11.32 2.55
CA ARG A 58 -14.68 -9.98 1.99
C ARG A 58 -15.98 -9.18 2.04
N ASN A 59 -17.11 -9.82 1.70
CA ASN A 59 -18.43 -9.19 1.76
C ASN A 59 -18.77 -8.77 3.20
N ASN A 60 -18.57 -9.67 4.16
CA ASN A 60 -18.80 -9.39 5.58
C ASN A 60 -17.85 -8.32 6.14
N HIS A 61 -16.62 -8.24 5.64
CA HIS A 61 -15.67 -7.19 6.00
C HIS A 61 -16.14 -5.82 5.50
N THR A 62 -16.53 -5.70 4.24
CA THR A 62 -17.11 -4.46 3.70
C THR A 62 -18.40 -4.10 4.42
N GLY A 63 -19.27 -5.09 4.70
CA GLY A 63 -20.50 -4.91 5.47
C GLY A 63 -20.24 -4.39 6.89
N THR A 64 -19.13 -4.79 7.51
CA THR A 64 -18.72 -4.26 8.81
C THR A 64 -18.46 -2.75 8.76
N HIS A 65 -17.80 -2.25 7.70
CA HIS A 65 -17.55 -0.81 7.52
C HIS A 65 -18.84 -0.04 7.25
N LEU A 66 -19.72 -0.57 6.41
CA LEU A 66 -21.02 0.04 6.14
C LEU A 66 -21.91 0.10 7.40
N LEU A 67 -21.91 -0.97 8.20
CA LEU A 67 -22.65 -1.01 9.45
C LEU A 67 -22.09 0.01 10.45
N ASN A 68 -20.77 0.11 10.58
CA ASN A 68 -20.13 1.10 11.44
C ASN A 68 -20.50 2.53 11.02
N TYR A 69 -20.49 2.81 9.70
CA TYR A 69 -20.96 4.09 9.16
C TYR A 69 -22.42 4.37 9.53
N ALA A 70 -23.33 3.44 9.24
CA ALA A 70 -24.76 3.60 9.52
C ALA A 70 -25.04 3.84 11.02
N LEU A 71 -24.36 3.10 11.90
CA LEU A 71 -24.50 3.27 13.34
C LEU A 71 -24.05 4.67 13.81
N ARG A 72 -22.99 5.21 13.23
CA ARG A 72 -22.49 6.57 13.55
C ARG A 72 -23.44 7.67 13.08
N GLU A 73 -24.05 7.50 11.91
CA GLU A 73 -25.06 8.44 11.41
C GLU A 73 -26.31 8.47 12.31
N ILE A 74 -26.79 7.30 12.75
CA ILE A 74 -28.05 7.17 13.49
C ILE A 74 -27.90 7.51 14.97
N LEU A 75 -26.85 7.00 15.61
CA LEU A 75 -26.69 7.08 17.07
C LEU A 75 -25.90 8.31 17.53
N SER A 76 -25.32 9.07 16.59
CA SER A 76 -24.50 10.28 16.84
C SER A 76 -23.31 10.05 17.80
N ASN A 77 -22.54 11.10 18.13
CA ASN A 77 -21.23 11.01 18.81
C ASN A 77 -21.23 10.09 20.05
N GLY A 78 -20.43 9.01 20.00
CA GLY A 78 -20.26 8.06 21.12
C GLY A 78 -20.28 6.57 20.73
N VAL A 79 -20.45 6.25 19.45
CA VAL A 79 -20.32 4.88 18.93
C VAL A 79 -18.87 4.59 18.58
N ASP A 80 -18.19 3.89 19.49
CA ASP A 80 -16.86 3.35 19.28
C ASP A 80 -16.92 1.83 19.14
N GLN A 81 -16.19 1.32 18.15
CA GLN A 81 -16.01 -0.11 17.98
C GLN A 81 -15.27 -0.70 19.19
N LYS A 82 -15.79 -1.80 19.72
CA LYS A 82 -15.18 -2.60 20.79
C LYS A 82 -14.74 -4.00 20.34
N GLY A 83 -15.29 -4.47 19.22
CA GLY A 83 -14.95 -5.78 18.68
C GLY A 83 -15.61 -6.01 17.33
N SER A 84 -15.04 -6.90 16.55
CA SER A 84 -15.67 -7.40 15.33
C SER A 84 -15.27 -8.85 15.09
N LEU A 85 -16.20 -9.63 14.57
CA LEU A 85 -15.95 -10.96 14.02
C LEU A 85 -16.41 -10.96 12.57
N VAL A 86 -15.52 -11.32 11.66
CA VAL A 86 -15.81 -11.51 10.24
C VAL A 86 -15.53 -12.96 9.90
N ALA A 87 -16.58 -13.76 9.76
CA ALA A 87 -16.52 -15.16 9.37
C ALA A 87 -17.28 -15.36 8.04
N PRO A 88 -17.12 -16.48 7.32
CA PRO A 88 -17.89 -16.74 6.10
C PRO A 88 -19.40 -16.71 6.33
N GLU A 89 -19.88 -17.22 7.47
CA GLU A 89 -21.30 -17.42 7.74
C GLU A 89 -21.95 -16.24 8.44
N LYS A 90 -21.16 -15.33 9.03
CA LYS A 90 -21.68 -14.20 9.81
C LYS A 90 -20.68 -13.07 9.99
N LEU A 91 -21.22 -11.88 10.23
CA LEU A 91 -20.51 -10.76 10.83
C LEU A 91 -21.09 -10.44 12.21
N ARG A 92 -20.24 -10.10 13.18
CA ARG A 92 -20.62 -9.53 14.47
C ARG A 92 -19.89 -8.21 14.64
N PHE A 93 -20.60 -7.16 15.03
CA PHE A 93 -20.01 -5.85 15.30
C PHE A 93 -20.41 -5.39 16.71
N ASP A 94 -19.41 -5.24 17.58
CA ASP A 94 -19.60 -4.86 18.97
C ASP A 94 -19.24 -3.37 19.11
N PHE A 95 -20.13 -2.57 19.67
CA PHE A 95 -19.96 -1.11 19.80
C PHE A 95 -20.50 -0.57 21.13
N THR A 96 -20.06 0.63 21.51
CA THR A 96 -20.59 1.33 22.68
C THR A 96 -21.88 2.07 22.37
N SER A 97 -22.89 1.89 23.23
CA SER A 97 -24.10 2.70 23.24
C SER A 97 -24.60 2.89 24.67
N LYS A 98 -25.19 4.05 24.97
CA LYS A 98 -25.79 4.34 26.28
C LYS A 98 -27.07 3.55 26.52
N THR A 99 -27.80 3.22 25.46
CA THR A 99 -29.06 2.49 25.50
C THR A 99 -29.12 1.48 24.35
N GLY A 100 -29.97 0.47 24.47
CA GLY A 100 -30.27 -0.41 23.34
C GLY A 100 -30.84 0.38 22.16
N MET A 101 -30.58 -0.08 20.94
CA MET A 101 -31.17 0.51 19.74
C MET A 101 -32.68 0.26 19.72
N THR A 102 -33.45 1.27 19.31
CA THR A 102 -34.88 1.10 19.07
C THR A 102 -35.12 0.30 17.79
N PRO A 103 -36.28 -0.36 17.63
CA PRO A 103 -36.63 -1.02 16.37
C PRO A 103 -36.54 -0.10 15.15
N GLN A 104 -36.87 1.19 15.32
CA GLN A 104 -36.77 2.20 14.27
C GLN A 104 -35.31 2.47 13.87
N GLN A 105 -34.41 2.61 14.85
CA GLN A 105 -32.98 2.80 14.58
C GLN A 105 -32.35 1.57 13.91
N ILE A 106 -32.79 0.37 14.28
CA ILE A 106 -32.35 -0.87 13.61
C ILE A 106 -32.80 -0.87 12.14
N HIS A 107 -34.05 -0.52 11.89
CA HIS A 107 -34.58 -0.46 10.52
C HIS A 107 -33.88 0.61 9.67
N GLU A 108 -33.57 1.76 10.26
CA GLU A 108 -32.81 2.82 9.60
C GLU A 108 -31.39 2.37 9.23
N ALA A 109 -30.70 1.66 10.15
CA ALA A 109 -29.37 1.13 9.89
C ALA A 109 -29.38 0.13 8.73
N ASP A 110 -30.36 -0.78 8.72
CA ASP A 110 -30.57 -1.74 7.64
C ASP A 110 -30.84 -1.06 6.29
N SER A 111 -31.65 0.01 6.30
CA SER A 111 -31.95 0.81 5.11
C SER A 111 -30.72 1.48 4.53
N ILE A 112 -29.89 2.12 5.37
CA ILE A 112 -28.63 2.77 4.96
C ILE A 112 -27.70 1.74 4.32
N VAL A 113 -27.42 0.62 5.01
CA VAL A 113 -26.51 -0.42 4.51
C VAL A 113 -27.02 -1.00 3.19
N THR A 114 -28.32 -1.27 3.10
CA THR A 114 -28.96 -1.78 1.88
C THR A 114 -28.85 -0.80 0.71
N ASP A 115 -29.00 0.51 0.94
CA ASP A 115 -28.80 1.54 -0.10
C ASP A 115 -27.37 1.52 -0.66
N PHE A 116 -26.36 1.47 0.22
CA PHE A 116 -24.97 1.37 -0.20
C PHE A 116 -24.69 0.12 -1.05
N ILE A 117 -25.27 -1.03 -0.67
CA ILE A 117 -25.16 -2.27 -1.43
C ILE A 117 -25.81 -2.11 -2.81
N LYS A 118 -27.04 -1.55 -2.87
CA LYS A 118 -27.76 -1.31 -4.14
C LYS A 118 -26.99 -0.40 -5.08
N ARG A 119 -26.30 0.60 -4.54
CA ARG A 119 -25.48 1.55 -5.33
C ARG A 119 -24.23 0.90 -5.93
N GLY A 120 -23.80 -0.26 -5.44
CA GLY A 120 -22.67 -1.00 -6.00
C GLY A 120 -21.37 -0.18 -6.08
N LEU A 121 -21.12 0.65 -5.06
CA LEU A 121 -19.98 1.57 -5.06
C LEU A 121 -18.64 0.81 -5.05
N ALA A 122 -17.66 1.36 -5.77
CA ALA A 122 -16.32 0.79 -5.80
C ALA A 122 -15.62 0.90 -4.43
N VAL A 123 -14.82 -0.11 -4.08
CA VAL A 123 -13.98 -0.10 -2.87
C VAL A 123 -12.53 0.17 -3.27
N TYR A 124 -11.97 1.24 -2.72
CA TYR A 124 -10.60 1.68 -2.96
C TYR A 124 -9.72 1.38 -1.75
N SER A 125 -8.44 1.12 -1.97
CA SER A 125 -7.47 1.05 -0.87
C SER A 125 -6.09 1.51 -1.30
N GLN A 126 -5.39 2.19 -0.40
CA GLN A 126 -4.06 2.74 -0.66
C GLN A 126 -3.21 2.67 0.60
N GLU A 127 -1.93 2.31 0.46
CA GLU A 127 -0.94 2.49 1.52
C GLU A 127 -0.50 3.95 1.57
N VAL A 128 -0.60 4.55 2.75
CA VAL A 128 -0.27 5.94 3.03
C VAL A 128 0.54 6.02 4.32
N THR A 129 1.27 7.12 4.53
CA THR A 129 1.96 7.31 5.80
C THR A 129 0.94 7.45 6.94
N LEU A 130 1.29 6.98 8.13
CA LEU A 130 0.40 7.07 9.29
C LEU A 130 0.04 8.52 9.61
N THR A 131 0.98 9.45 9.44
CA THR A 131 0.77 10.89 9.62
C THR A 131 -0.29 11.42 8.66
N THR A 132 -0.18 11.11 7.36
CA THR A 132 -1.15 11.57 6.35
C THR A 132 -2.52 10.91 6.54
N ALA A 133 -2.57 9.63 6.89
CA ALA A 133 -3.84 8.95 7.19
C ALA A 133 -4.63 9.67 8.29
N LYS A 134 -3.96 10.02 9.40
CA LYS A 134 -4.58 10.69 10.56
C LYS A 134 -5.22 12.05 10.22
N GLN A 135 -4.83 12.67 9.11
CA GLN A 135 -5.40 13.94 8.65
C GLN A 135 -6.70 13.76 7.85
N ILE A 136 -7.06 12.53 7.45
CA ILE A 136 -8.31 12.24 6.75
C ILE A 136 -9.48 12.46 7.70
N THR A 137 -10.35 13.44 7.42
CA THR A 137 -11.55 13.66 8.23
C THR A 137 -12.50 12.46 8.14
N GLY A 138 -13.04 12.04 9.28
CA GLY A 138 -13.94 10.90 9.34
C GLY A 138 -13.23 9.55 9.23
N LEU A 139 -11.88 9.53 9.23
CA LEU A 139 -11.13 8.28 9.33
C LEU A 139 -11.58 7.51 10.58
N CYS A 140 -12.09 6.31 10.35
CA CYS A 140 -12.53 5.41 11.41
C CYS A 140 -11.35 4.55 11.87
N ALA A 141 -10.46 5.13 12.67
CA ALA A 141 -9.43 4.38 13.39
C ALA A 141 -10.00 3.81 14.69
N VAL A 142 -9.70 2.54 14.99
CA VAL A 142 -10.04 1.90 16.26
C VAL A 142 -9.14 2.46 17.37
N PHE A 143 -9.74 2.93 18.45
CA PHE A 143 -9.05 3.52 19.59
C PHE A 143 -8.20 2.48 20.35
N GLY A 144 -6.93 2.82 20.63
CA GLY A 144 -6.01 1.97 21.39
C GLY A 144 -5.20 0.98 20.57
N GLU A 145 -5.48 0.85 19.27
CA GLU A 145 -4.71 0.01 18.35
C GLU A 145 -3.44 0.74 17.86
N VAL A 146 -2.34 -0.01 17.76
CA VAL A 146 -1.09 0.47 17.15
C VAL A 146 -1.11 0.11 15.67
N TYR A 147 -1.15 1.13 14.82
CA TYR A 147 -1.12 0.95 13.37
C TYR A 147 0.33 0.99 12.86
N PRO A 148 0.71 0.12 11.91
CA PRO A 148 2.01 0.17 11.26
C PRO A 148 2.12 1.44 10.37
N ASP A 149 3.36 1.83 10.07
CA ASP A 149 3.66 2.87 9.08
C ASP A 149 4.52 2.25 7.96
N PRO A 150 4.04 2.18 6.71
CA PRO A 150 2.79 2.73 6.19
C PRO A 150 1.53 1.98 6.65
N VAL A 151 0.40 2.69 6.69
CA VAL A 151 -0.92 2.14 7.01
C VAL A 151 -1.77 2.04 5.74
N ARG A 152 -2.54 0.95 5.63
CA ARG A 152 -3.51 0.78 4.54
C ARG A 152 -4.82 1.46 4.90
N VAL A 153 -5.22 2.46 4.10
CA VAL A 153 -6.54 3.10 4.19
C VAL A 153 -7.48 2.45 3.18
N VAL A 154 -8.72 2.21 3.58
CA VAL A 154 -9.81 1.68 2.74
C VAL A 154 -10.92 2.72 2.66
N SER A 155 -11.48 2.92 1.48
CA SER A 155 -12.56 3.86 1.20
C SER A 155 -13.62 3.22 0.31
N ILE A 156 -14.90 3.57 0.52
CA ILE A 156 -16.03 3.08 -0.27
C ILE A 156 -16.63 4.27 -1.03
N GLY A 157 -16.69 4.16 -2.36
CA GLY A 157 -17.26 5.15 -3.27
C GLY A 157 -16.33 6.27 -3.73
N PHE A 158 -15.23 6.54 -3.02
CA PHE A 158 -14.30 7.62 -3.35
C PHE A 158 -12.85 7.12 -3.35
N ASP A 159 -12.07 7.56 -4.34
CA ASP A 159 -10.64 7.23 -4.44
C ASP A 159 -9.87 7.87 -3.28
N VAL A 160 -8.95 7.10 -2.69
CA VAL A 160 -8.16 7.56 -1.54
C VAL A 160 -7.26 8.73 -1.93
N ASN A 161 -6.70 8.75 -3.15
CA ASN A 161 -5.87 9.86 -3.60
C ASN A 161 -6.65 11.15 -3.76
N ASP A 162 -7.94 11.07 -4.12
CA ASP A 162 -8.80 12.24 -4.22
C ASP A 162 -9.16 12.79 -2.83
N ILE A 163 -9.44 11.91 -1.87
CA ILE A 163 -9.64 12.28 -0.46
C ILE A 163 -8.39 13.02 0.07
N LEU A 164 -7.20 12.50 -0.22
CA LEU A 164 -5.94 13.09 0.23
C LEU A 164 -5.65 14.49 -0.34
N LYS A 165 -6.21 14.84 -1.50
CA LYS A 165 -6.06 16.18 -2.08
C LYS A 165 -6.83 17.24 -1.30
N ASP A 166 -7.91 16.88 -0.62
CA ASP A 166 -8.84 17.77 0.08
C ASP A 166 -8.44 18.04 1.55
N VAL A 167 -7.57 17.20 2.12
CA VAL A 167 -7.08 17.31 3.51
C VAL A 167 -6.48 18.68 3.83
N LEU A 168 -5.79 19.32 2.87
CA LEU A 168 -5.16 20.64 3.05
C LEU A 168 -6.14 21.82 2.95
N GLY A 169 -7.35 21.63 2.40
CA GLY A 169 -8.34 22.69 2.26
C GLY A 169 -9.09 22.99 3.58
N LYS A 170 -9.27 21.95 4.42
CA LYS A 170 -10.09 22.00 5.63
C LYS A 170 -9.48 22.79 6.79
N GLU A 171 -8.17 22.70 7.01
CA GLU A 171 -7.50 23.47 8.08
C GLU A 171 -7.70 24.99 7.90
N LEU A 172 -7.81 25.46 6.64
CA LEU A 172 -8.06 26.86 6.33
C LEU A 172 -9.52 27.28 6.59
N ASP A 173 -10.46 26.34 6.46
CA ASP A 173 -11.89 26.58 6.63
C ASP A 173 -12.31 26.60 8.10
N GLU A 174 -11.63 25.86 8.97
CA GLU A 174 -11.88 25.84 10.42
C GLU A 174 -11.39 27.09 11.16
N ILE A 175 -10.48 27.88 10.58
CA ILE A 175 -9.96 29.11 11.20
C ILE A 175 -11.08 30.17 11.31
N VAL A 176 -11.32 30.73 12.50
CA VAL A 176 -12.31 31.80 12.71
C VAL A 176 -11.70 33.16 12.35
N ILE A 177 -11.73 33.50 11.07
CA ILE A 177 -11.33 34.82 10.52
C ILE A 177 -12.39 35.32 9.52
N SER A 178 -12.32 36.60 9.15
CA SER A 178 -13.25 37.19 8.18
C SER A 178 -13.23 36.47 6.84
N ALA A 179 -14.40 36.34 6.20
CA ALA A 179 -14.56 35.65 4.92
C ALA A 179 -13.63 36.21 3.83
N TYR A 180 -13.40 37.52 3.83
CA TYR A 180 -12.42 38.18 2.94
C TYR A 180 -11.00 37.65 3.16
N LYS A 181 -10.52 37.59 4.41
CA LYS A 181 -9.19 37.05 4.73
C LYS A 181 -9.07 35.58 4.36
N LYS A 182 -10.13 34.77 4.54
CA LYS A 182 -10.15 33.37 4.08
C LYS A 182 -9.96 33.29 2.57
N SER A 183 -10.67 34.09 1.79
CA SER A 183 -10.54 34.11 0.32
C SER A 183 -9.11 34.44 -0.10
N VAL A 184 -8.52 35.48 0.51
CA VAL A 184 -7.12 35.87 0.25
C VAL A 184 -6.14 34.76 0.61
N PHE A 185 -6.34 34.06 1.74
CA PHE A 185 -5.49 32.93 2.11
C PHE A 185 -5.64 31.74 1.16
N LYS A 186 -6.86 31.43 0.71
CA LYS A 186 -7.11 30.37 -0.28
C LYS A 186 -6.40 30.65 -1.59
N GLU A 187 -6.49 31.88 -2.10
CA GLU A 187 -5.80 32.29 -3.33
C GLU A 187 -4.27 32.21 -3.17
N ARG A 188 -3.74 32.73 -2.06
CA ARG A 188 -2.30 32.67 -1.77
C ARG A 188 -1.81 31.22 -1.63
N PHE A 189 -2.57 30.38 -0.94
CA PHE A 189 -2.25 28.96 -0.76
C PHE A 189 -2.27 28.22 -2.09
N ALA A 190 -3.30 28.43 -2.91
CA ALA A 190 -3.37 27.86 -4.26
C ALA A 190 -2.18 28.29 -5.12
N GLY A 191 -1.75 29.55 -5.03
CA GLY A 191 -0.55 30.06 -5.69
C GLY A 191 0.73 29.36 -5.23
N ILE A 192 0.92 29.22 -3.92
CA ILE A 192 2.09 28.53 -3.34
C ILE A 192 2.09 27.05 -3.74
N LYS A 193 0.95 26.37 -3.63
CA LYS A 193 0.79 24.97 -4.01
C LYS A 193 1.17 24.76 -5.47
N LYS A 194 0.64 25.60 -6.37
CA LYS A 194 0.99 25.55 -7.80
C LYS A 194 2.49 25.75 -8.03
N ALA A 195 3.10 26.73 -7.36
CA ALA A 195 4.54 26.97 -7.48
C ALA A 195 5.38 25.78 -6.99
N PHE A 196 4.95 25.11 -5.91
CA PHE A 196 5.59 23.90 -5.40
C PHE A 196 5.46 22.73 -6.39
N ASP A 197 4.25 22.49 -6.92
CA ASP A 197 3.98 21.44 -7.90
C ASP A 197 4.82 21.63 -9.17
N ASP A 198 4.90 22.87 -9.67
CA ASP A 198 5.70 23.23 -10.84
C ASP A 198 7.21 23.03 -10.56
N ALA A 199 7.68 23.40 -9.37
CA ALA A 199 9.08 23.23 -8.95
C ALA A 199 9.45 21.73 -8.80
N ASP A 200 8.61 20.91 -8.19
CA ASP A 200 8.86 19.47 -8.07
C ASP A 200 8.86 18.77 -9.43
N LYS A 201 7.94 19.15 -10.34
CA LYS A 201 7.93 18.66 -11.71
C LYS A 201 9.22 19.04 -12.45
N ALA A 202 9.68 20.29 -12.31
CA ALA A 202 10.93 20.74 -12.91
C ALA A 202 12.15 20.00 -12.32
N ARG A 203 12.19 19.80 -11.00
CA ARG A 203 13.24 19.04 -10.30
C ARG A 203 13.31 17.60 -10.80
N LYS A 204 12.18 16.90 -10.88
CA LYS A 204 12.11 15.52 -11.39
C LYS A 204 12.54 15.41 -12.85
N ALA A 205 12.16 16.38 -13.69
CA ALA A 205 12.60 16.43 -15.10
C ALA A 205 14.10 16.69 -15.23
N LYS A 206 14.66 17.57 -14.38
CA LYS A 206 16.10 17.83 -14.33
C LYS A 206 16.88 16.58 -13.90
N GLN A 207 16.43 15.88 -12.86
CA GLN A 207 17.04 14.62 -12.42
C GLN A 207 17.13 13.59 -13.56
N VAL A 208 16.07 13.44 -14.37
CA VAL A 208 16.09 12.53 -15.53
C VAL A 208 17.18 12.92 -16.52
N LYS A 209 17.36 14.22 -16.80
CA LYS A 209 18.40 14.70 -17.70
C LYS A 209 19.80 14.48 -17.12
N ASP A 210 20.00 14.86 -15.86
CA ASP A 210 21.29 14.81 -15.18
C ASP A 210 21.84 13.37 -15.13
N VAL A 211 21.02 12.37 -14.81
CA VAL A 211 21.49 10.97 -14.75
C VAL A 211 21.79 10.37 -16.13
N VAL A 212 21.05 10.78 -17.16
CA VAL A 212 21.34 10.36 -18.53
C VAL A 212 22.65 11.00 -19.01
N ASP A 213 22.87 12.28 -18.70
CA ASP A 213 24.10 12.97 -19.05
C ASP A 213 25.31 12.43 -18.26
N GLN A 214 25.13 12.03 -16.99
CA GLN A 214 26.14 11.32 -16.21
C GLN A 214 26.54 9.99 -16.88
N CYS A 215 25.58 9.22 -17.39
CA CYS A 215 25.83 7.97 -18.12
C CYS A 215 26.61 8.23 -19.42
N LYS A 216 26.25 9.27 -20.20
CA LYS A 216 26.97 9.64 -21.44
C LYS A 216 28.41 10.04 -21.14
N GLN A 217 28.60 10.95 -20.19
CA GLN A 217 29.93 11.44 -19.80
C GLN A 217 30.82 10.31 -19.29
N PHE A 218 30.27 9.30 -18.62
CA PHE A 218 31.03 8.13 -18.20
C PHE A 218 31.62 7.36 -19.38
N PHE A 219 30.81 7.04 -20.39
CA PHE A 219 31.28 6.30 -21.58
C PHE A 219 32.16 7.15 -22.50
N GLU A 220 31.93 8.47 -22.58
CA GLU A 220 32.82 9.39 -23.28
C GLU A 220 34.22 9.42 -22.65
N ARG A 221 34.30 9.43 -21.31
CA ARG A 221 35.57 9.40 -20.56
C ARG A 221 36.22 8.03 -20.54
N ASN A 222 35.44 6.96 -20.72
CA ASN A 222 35.90 5.58 -20.66
C ASN A 222 35.38 4.77 -21.88
N PRO A 223 35.94 4.99 -23.09
CA PRO A 223 35.43 4.34 -24.31
C PRO A 223 35.47 2.79 -24.25
N GLU A 224 36.48 2.24 -23.58
CA GLU A 224 36.67 0.79 -23.40
C GLU A 224 35.75 0.17 -22.34
N ALA A 225 35.13 0.97 -21.47
CA ALA A 225 34.23 0.46 -20.44
C ALA A 225 33.01 -0.18 -21.10
N LYS A 226 32.70 -1.42 -20.75
CA LYS A 226 31.50 -2.14 -21.24
C LYS A 226 30.29 -1.98 -20.34
N VAL A 227 30.49 -1.59 -19.08
CA VAL A 227 29.43 -1.55 -18.06
C VAL A 227 29.47 -0.22 -17.32
N PHE A 228 28.29 0.38 -17.14
CA PHE A 228 28.08 1.52 -16.26
C PHE A 228 27.34 1.07 -14.99
N VAL A 229 27.99 1.19 -13.83
CA VAL A 229 27.36 0.92 -12.53
C VAL A 229 27.37 2.19 -11.69
N ALA A 230 26.19 2.66 -11.26
CA ALA A 230 26.09 3.91 -10.52
C ALA A 230 24.96 3.93 -9.48
N LEU A 231 25.27 4.52 -8.33
CA LEU A 231 24.29 5.02 -7.38
C LEU A 231 23.84 6.42 -7.85
N LEU A 232 22.55 6.56 -8.14
CA LEU A 232 21.93 7.78 -8.62
C LEU A 232 21.20 8.50 -7.48
N ASP A 233 21.42 9.80 -7.34
CA ASP A 233 20.72 10.65 -6.36
C ASP A 233 19.38 11.15 -6.93
N VAL A 234 18.44 10.21 -7.08
CA VAL A 234 17.11 10.47 -7.65
C VAL A 234 15.96 10.01 -6.75
N GLY A 235 16.26 9.44 -5.57
CA GLY A 235 15.29 8.90 -4.63
C GLY A 235 14.30 7.94 -5.31
N SER A 236 13.01 8.19 -5.10
CA SER A 236 11.91 7.41 -5.68
C SER A 236 11.53 7.76 -7.13
N ASN A 237 12.34 8.56 -7.84
CA ASN A 237 12.08 8.92 -9.24
C ASN A 237 12.41 7.78 -10.21
N ALA A 238 11.51 6.79 -10.30
CA ALA A 238 11.65 5.62 -11.16
C ALA A 238 11.83 5.96 -12.65
N ARG A 239 11.30 7.11 -13.12
CA ARG A 239 11.48 7.56 -14.51
C ARG A 239 12.93 7.91 -14.82
N ALA A 240 13.67 8.48 -13.86
CA ALA A 240 15.09 8.80 -14.04
C ALA A 240 15.93 7.52 -14.21
N ILE A 241 15.67 6.52 -13.37
CA ILE A 241 16.31 5.20 -13.46
C ILE A 241 16.00 4.52 -14.81
N ALA A 242 14.72 4.50 -15.20
CA ALA A 242 14.29 3.92 -16.47
C ALA A 242 14.88 4.65 -17.69
N ALA A 243 15.06 5.97 -17.63
CA ALA A 243 15.64 6.77 -18.71
C ALA A 243 17.09 6.36 -19.01
N VAL A 244 17.91 6.05 -17.99
CA VAL A 244 19.28 5.56 -18.18
C VAL A 244 19.27 4.22 -18.93
N THR A 245 18.47 3.25 -18.46
CA THR A 245 18.40 1.94 -19.13
C THR A 245 17.87 2.04 -20.56
N THR A 246 16.91 2.94 -20.81
CA THR A 246 16.38 3.20 -22.17
C THR A 246 17.45 3.81 -23.07
N HIS A 247 18.24 4.77 -22.56
CA HIS A 247 19.33 5.36 -23.30
C HIS A 247 20.37 4.30 -23.70
N VAL A 248 20.82 3.47 -22.76
CA VAL A 248 21.79 2.40 -23.03
C VAL A 248 21.24 1.39 -24.03
N LYS A 249 20.00 0.92 -23.83
CA LYS A 249 19.33 -0.02 -24.74
C LYS A 249 19.26 0.48 -26.19
N THR A 250 18.99 1.77 -26.38
CA THR A 250 18.69 2.35 -27.70
C THR A 250 19.92 2.91 -28.39
N GLN A 251 20.84 3.52 -27.65
CA GLN A 251 21.98 4.26 -28.19
C GLN A 251 23.32 3.52 -28.02
N LEU A 252 23.44 2.62 -27.05
CA LEU A 252 24.71 1.96 -26.66
C LEU A 252 24.57 0.43 -26.69
N LYS A 253 24.36 -0.12 -27.89
CA LYS A 253 24.02 -1.55 -28.08
C LYS A 253 25.11 -2.55 -27.66
N ASP A 254 26.35 -2.09 -27.56
CA ASP A 254 27.54 -2.85 -27.12
C ASP A 254 27.88 -2.68 -25.64
N LYS A 255 27.05 -1.92 -24.88
CA LYS A 255 27.28 -1.59 -23.48
C LYS A 255 26.14 -2.11 -22.58
N ALA A 256 26.42 -2.23 -21.30
CA ALA A 256 25.45 -2.58 -20.26
C ALA A 256 25.40 -1.49 -19.18
N ALA A 257 24.30 -1.44 -18.43
CA ALA A 257 24.19 -0.57 -17.26
C ALA A 257 23.41 -1.22 -16.13
N TYR A 258 23.88 -1.01 -14.91
CA TYR A 258 23.18 -1.34 -13.68
C TYR A 258 23.15 -0.12 -12.77
N VAL A 259 21.97 0.43 -12.55
CA VAL A 259 21.80 1.66 -11.76
C VAL A 259 20.84 1.43 -10.62
N PHE A 260 21.09 2.09 -9.50
CA PHE A 260 20.22 2.05 -8.34
C PHE A 260 20.14 3.41 -7.65
N SER A 261 19.06 3.63 -6.92
CA SER A 261 18.81 4.84 -6.14
C SER A 261 18.19 4.45 -4.81
N VAL A 262 18.54 5.20 -3.77
CA VAL A 262 18.05 5.02 -2.41
C VAL A 262 17.17 6.21 -2.05
N ASP A 263 15.99 5.93 -1.55
CA ASP A 263 15.11 6.92 -0.94
C ASP A 263 15.08 6.68 0.57
N GLU A 264 15.91 7.42 1.30
CA GLU A 264 16.02 7.31 2.76
C GLU A 264 14.69 7.63 3.45
N SER A 265 13.87 8.51 2.87
CA SER A 265 12.61 8.93 3.47
C SER A 265 11.55 7.83 3.45
N SER A 266 11.59 6.96 2.43
CA SER A 266 10.67 5.84 2.29
C SER A 266 11.31 4.49 2.59
N ASN A 267 12.61 4.47 2.94
CA ASN A 267 13.42 3.28 3.13
C ASN A 267 13.33 2.29 1.95
N LYS A 268 13.24 2.83 0.72
CA LYS A 268 13.11 2.04 -0.52
C LYS A 268 14.35 2.17 -1.38
N VAL A 269 14.72 1.07 -2.02
CA VAL A 269 15.77 1.01 -3.04
C VAL A 269 15.12 0.70 -4.38
N SER A 270 15.39 1.55 -5.37
CA SER A 270 14.97 1.32 -6.75
C SER A 270 16.20 0.98 -7.58
N HIS A 271 16.12 -0.04 -8.44
CA HIS A 271 17.24 -0.44 -9.29
C HIS A 271 16.75 -0.91 -10.66
N ALA A 272 17.61 -0.78 -11.67
CA ALA A 272 17.33 -1.28 -13.01
C ALA A 272 18.61 -1.72 -13.70
N CYS A 273 18.51 -2.78 -14.49
CA CYS A 273 19.60 -3.36 -15.26
C CYS A 273 19.22 -3.43 -16.73
N VAL A 274 20.19 -3.21 -17.61
CA VAL A 274 20.07 -3.49 -19.04
C VAL A 274 21.40 -3.99 -19.59
N VAL A 275 21.33 -4.99 -20.45
CA VAL A 275 22.46 -5.50 -21.23
C VAL A 275 22.19 -5.18 -22.69
N GLY A 276 23.14 -4.53 -23.35
CA GLY A 276 23.06 -4.22 -24.77
C GLY A 276 22.99 -5.49 -25.61
N GLN A 277 22.23 -5.44 -26.71
CA GLN A 277 21.96 -6.61 -27.55
C GLN A 277 23.25 -7.31 -28.02
N THR A 278 24.29 -6.55 -28.36
CA THR A 278 25.56 -7.09 -28.88
C THR A 278 26.39 -7.81 -27.82
N LEU A 279 26.06 -7.68 -26.54
CA LEU A 279 26.70 -8.44 -25.46
C LEU A 279 25.96 -9.77 -25.16
N LEU A 280 24.78 -9.96 -25.73
CA LEU A 280 23.97 -11.17 -25.56
C LEU A 280 24.19 -12.19 -26.68
N ASP A 281 24.73 -11.75 -27.81
CA ASP A 281 25.12 -12.55 -28.99
C ASP A 281 26.58 -13.01 -28.89
#